data_AF-A0A074ZRM2-F1
#
_entry.id   AF-A0A074ZRM2-F1
#
_cell.length_a   1.000
_cell.length_b   1.000
_cell.length_c   1.000
_cell.angle_alpha   90.00
_cell.angle_beta   90.00
_cell.angle_gamma   90.00
#
_symmetry.space_group_name_H-M   'P 1'
#
loop_
_entity.id
_entity.type
_entity.pdbx_description
1 polymer ?
#
loop_
_entity_poly.entity_id
_entity_poly.type
_entity_poly.pdbx_seq_one_letter_code
_entity_poly.pdbx_strand_id
1 'polypeptide(L)'
;MTDGSGNQLSFAWVEYDPRALKERRAAGVYTQQRRVVRAHVAHTSSGARKATIARKVSIAKASGSRKATKGSGKVDKQDTADRAAYDTISLLFSRLRSRDAHAVASMAQKADRILLWNAFTGGNTCFEAALFVAGTFANTCGVTRHELHAGFGSGQLFLRGASLEGVQQAIIHNSKDSLNSISIALLAGWERRFGDQQSYEVHLQAWKALPLALGSLEDGSIAALADVALTCFQEATQERYIAEATSSATRSLIYGTVLPEGLPSGFHVVPGEVPEALSLLSIVARCATFEYTGLHSVQTYRKLVIETISWSASHSISPEPVDSYEEAWDQTDLNALYHIRSALISANGFILLAAVEAHSLEWQFNVQLGIHIHAEAARNLKTHQLMGTKYQDIAIWAKMTMESHAIPSQSGDEHMSGLMRSTGIRTWDQMDALLRRHVYREELVAQKYRRLFDALVY
;
A
#
# COMPACT_ATOMS: atom_id res chain seq x y z
N MET A 1 17.24 34.35 -33.93
CA MET A 1 16.88 35.12 -32.72
C MET A 1 15.37 35.08 -32.59
N THR A 2 14.96 34.50 -31.47
CA THR A 2 13.60 34.16 -31.05
C THR A 2 12.98 35.34 -30.28
N ASP A 3 11.69 35.61 -30.52
CA ASP A 3 10.71 36.20 -29.60
C ASP A 3 9.34 35.78 -30.16
N GLY A 4 8.35 35.30 -29.41
CA GLY A 4 8.11 35.31 -27.98
C GLY A 4 6.58 35.38 -27.77
N SER A 5 5.82 34.40 -28.25
CA SER A 5 4.39 34.28 -27.95
C SER A 5 4.18 33.25 -26.84
N GLY A 6 4.44 33.69 -25.61
CA GLY A 6 4.11 32.94 -24.40
C GLY A 6 2.59 32.82 -24.25
N ASN A 7 2.07 31.61 -24.46
CA ASN A 7 0.74 31.23 -24.00
C ASN A 7 0.71 31.37 -22.46
N GLN A 8 0.10 32.44 -21.96
CA GLN A 8 -0.27 32.55 -20.55
C GLN A 8 -1.27 31.43 -20.22
N LEU A 9 -0.80 30.41 -19.51
CA LEU A 9 -1.66 29.48 -18.81
C LEU A 9 -2.39 30.25 -17.69
N SER A 10 -3.66 30.58 -17.91
CA SER A 10 -4.49 31.16 -16.85
C SER A 10 -4.84 30.07 -15.83
N PHE A 11 -4.02 29.92 -14.80
CA PHE A 11 -4.39 29.18 -13.60
C PHE A 11 -5.15 30.12 -12.67
N ALA A 12 -6.48 30.10 -12.73
CA ALA A 12 -7.30 30.75 -11.71
C ALA A 12 -7.41 29.82 -10.49
N TRP A 13 -6.41 29.88 -9.61
CA TRP A 13 -6.60 29.45 -8.23
C TRP A 13 -7.57 30.45 -7.57
N VAL A 14 -8.79 30.01 -7.28
CA VAL A 14 -9.67 30.77 -6.41
C VAL A 14 -9.26 30.45 -4.98
N GLU A 15 -8.35 31.27 -4.45
CA GLU A 15 -8.00 31.26 -3.04
C GLU A 15 -9.28 31.43 -2.20
N TYR A 16 -9.55 30.47 -1.31
CA TYR A 16 -10.70 30.48 -0.44
C TYR A 16 -10.46 31.47 0.70
N ASP A 17 -10.84 32.72 0.50
CA ASP A 17 -10.95 33.72 1.56
C ASP A 17 -12.41 33.79 2.05
N PRO A 18 -12.70 33.34 3.29
CA PRO A 18 -14.04 33.39 3.86
C PRO A 18 -14.62 34.81 3.98
N ARG A 19 -13.77 35.86 4.01
CA ARG A 19 -14.19 37.26 4.16
C ARG A 19 -14.67 37.85 2.83
N ALA A 20 -14.02 37.48 1.72
CA ALA A 20 -14.39 37.90 0.36
C ALA A 20 -15.73 37.32 -0.15
N LEU A 21 -16.25 36.28 0.52
CA LEU A 21 -17.45 35.53 0.10
C LEU A 21 -18.75 36.32 0.34
N LYS A 22 -18.76 37.23 1.31
CA LYS A 22 -19.93 38.06 1.64
C LYS A 22 -20.11 39.21 0.64
N GLU A 23 -19.00 39.83 0.22
CA GLU A 23 -18.97 40.92 -0.77
C GLU A 23 -19.29 40.42 -2.19
N ARG A 24 -18.78 39.24 -2.58
CA ARG A 24 -19.01 38.65 -3.90
C ARG A 24 -20.46 38.16 -4.12
N ARG A 25 -21.20 37.84 -3.06
CA ARG A 25 -22.65 37.55 -3.15
C ARG A 25 -23.48 38.80 -3.44
N ALA A 26 -23.07 39.97 -2.93
CA ALA A 26 -23.75 41.23 -3.19
C ALA A 26 -23.56 41.72 -4.63
N ALA A 27 -22.45 41.33 -5.29
CA ALA A 27 -22.08 41.79 -6.63
C ALA A 27 -22.61 40.93 -7.80
N GLY A 28 -23.40 39.88 -7.57
CA GLY A 28 -24.04 39.08 -8.64
C GLY A 28 -23.12 38.21 -9.52
N VAL A 29 -21.80 38.23 -9.28
CA VAL A 29 -20.74 37.53 -10.04
C VAL A 29 -20.92 35.99 -10.07
N TYR A 30 -21.58 35.44 -9.05
CA TYR A 30 -21.81 34.00 -8.89
C TYR A 30 -22.69 33.39 -10.00
N THR A 31 -23.60 34.19 -10.56
CA THR A 31 -24.53 33.76 -11.62
C THR A 31 -23.82 33.58 -12.96
N GLN A 32 -22.82 34.42 -13.24
CA GLN A 32 -22.04 34.37 -14.48
C GLN A 32 -21.01 33.24 -14.45
N GLN A 33 -20.37 33.01 -13.30
CA GLN A 33 -19.48 31.86 -13.09
C GLN A 33 -20.21 30.52 -13.19
N ARG A 34 -21.43 30.39 -12.63
CA ARG A 34 -22.26 29.18 -12.82
C ARG A 34 -22.63 28.95 -14.28
N ARG A 35 -22.84 30.01 -15.07
CA ARG A 35 -23.16 29.90 -16.50
C ARG A 35 -21.95 29.43 -17.31
N VAL A 36 -20.75 29.90 -16.98
CA VAL A 36 -19.48 29.45 -17.57
C VAL A 36 -19.19 27.99 -17.20
N VAL A 37 -19.37 27.61 -15.94
CA VAL A 37 -19.19 26.21 -15.49
C VAL A 37 -20.20 25.27 -16.18
N ARG A 38 -21.47 25.66 -16.30
CA ARG A 38 -22.48 24.87 -17.01
C ARG A 38 -22.17 24.75 -18.51
N ALA A 39 -21.71 25.82 -19.14
CA ALA A 39 -21.30 25.80 -20.54
C ALA A 39 -20.07 24.89 -20.75
N HIS A 40 -19.11 24.95 -19.84
CA HIS A 40 -17.91 24.10 -19.88
C HIS A 40 -18.26 22.61 -19.66
N VAL A 41 -19.14 22.29 -18.71
CA VAL A 41 -19.64 20.92 -18.46
C VAL A 41 -20.45 20.39 -19.64
N ALA A 42 -21.28 21.23 -20.27
CA ALA A 42 -22.02 20.84 -21.47
C ALA A 42 -21.07 20.59 -22.66
N HIS A 43 -20.03 21.41 -22.81
CA HIS A 43 -19.05 21.26 -23.89
C HIS A 43 -18.17 20.01 -23.71
N THR A 44 -17.70 19.72 -22.50
CA THR A 44 -16.94 18.51 -22.16
C THR A 44 -17.80 17.24 -22.24
N SER A 45 -19.06 17.30 -21.81
CA SER A 45 -20.02 16.19 -21.97
C SER A 45 -20.34 15.88 -23.44
N SER A 46 -20.51 16.92 -24.28
CA SER A 46 -20.73 16.72 -25.72
C SER A 46 -19.47 16.19 -26.42
N GLY A 47 -18.28 16.63 -26.01
CA GLY A 47 -16.99 16.12 -26.49
C GLY A 47 -16.80 14.64 -26.16
N ALA A 48 -17.10 14.25 -24.91
CA ALA A 48 -17.03 12.85 -24.46
C ALA A 48 -18.06 11.96 -25.19
N ARG A 49 -19.28 12.46 -25.45
CA ARG A 49 -20.28 11.74 -26.26
C ARG A 49 -19.84 11.57 -27.71
N LYS A 50 -19.31 12.61 -28.35
CA LYS A 50 -18.78 12.54 -29.73
C LYS A 50 -17.60 11.57 -29.83
N ALA A 51 -16.69 11.58 -28.86
CA ALA A 51 -15.58 10.63 -28.79
C ALA A 51 -16.06 9.18 -28.58
N THR A 52 -17.10 8.98 -27.75
CA THR A 52 -17.71 7.65 -27.54
C THR A 52 -18.40 7.13 -28.80
N ILE A 53 -19.11 8.00 -29.54
CA ILE A 53 -19.76 7.63 -30.80
C ILE A 53 -18.71 7.31 -31.87
N ALA A 54 -17.67 8.13 -32.01
CA ALA A 54 -16.56 7.88 -32.93
C ALA A 54 -15.86 6.55 -32.63
N ARG A 55 -15.69 6.21 -31.35
CA ARG A 55 -15.09 4.94 -30.89
C ARG A 55 -16.01 3.74 -31.14
N LYS A 56 -17.33 3.87 -30.97
CA LYS A 56 -18.29 2.81 -31.34
C LYS A 56 -18.31 2.56 -32.84
N VAL A 57 -18.20 3.61 -33.65
CA VAL A 57 -18.12 3.51 -35.12
C VAL A 57 -16.79 2.89 -35.58
N SER A 58 -15.67 3.19 -34.90
CA SER A 58 -14.37 2.57 -35.24
C SER A 58 -14.33 1.09 -34.85
N ILE A 59 -14.92 0.71 -33.71
CA ILE A 59 -15.02 -0.69 -33.26
C ILE A 59 -15.96 -1.48 -34.19
N ALA A 60 -17.08 -0.89 -34.64
CA ALA A 60 -18.00 -1.52 -35.60
C ALA A 60 -17.39 -1.68 -37.00
N LYS A 61 -16.47 -0.79 -37.42
CA LYS A 61 -15.71 -0.95 -38.67
C LYS A 61 -14.59 -2.00 -38.57
N ALA A 62 -13.98 -2.16 -37.40
CA ALA A 62 -12.93 -3.16 -37.16
C ALA A 62 -13.48 -4.58 -36.95
N SER A 63 -14.73 -4.71 -36.51
CA SER A 63 -15.43 -6.00 -36.36
C SER A 63 -16.37 -6.22 -37.55
N GLY A 64 -15.83 -6.75 -38.67
CA GLY A 64 -16.65 -7.15 -39.82
C GLY A 64 -17.85 -8.02 -39.41
N SER A 65 -18.98 -7.86 -40.11
CA SER A 65 -20.29 -8.41 -39.72
C SER A 65 -20.26 -9.91 -39.41
N ARG A 66 -20.20 -10.28 -38.13
CA ARG A 66 -20.46 -11.66 -37.70
C ARG A 66 -21.95 -11.84 -37.51
N LYS A 67 -22.56 -12.62 -38.41
CA LYS A 67 -23.89 -13.23 -38.23
C LYS A 67 -23.91 -13.96 -36.89
N ALA A 68 -24.84 -13.59 -36.02
CA ALA A 68 -25.05 -14.23 -34.72
C ALA A 68 -25.63 -15.65 -34.93
N THR A 69 -24.83 -16.67 -34.68
CA THR A 69 -25.33 -18.03 -34.41
C THR A 69 -25.66 -18.13 -32.93
N LYS A 70 -26.95 -18.23 -32.61
CA LYS A 70 -27.46 -18.56 -31.26
C LYS A 70 -27.06 -20.00 -30.92
N GLY A 71 -26.12 -20.16 -29.99
CA GLY A 71 -25.90 -21.41 -29.27
C GLY A 71 -26.09 -21.16 -27.78
N SER A 72 -27.20 -21.64 -27.22
CA SER A 72 -27.46 -21.59 -25.78
C SER A 72 -26.67 -22.71 -25.11
N GLY A 73 -25.63 -22.36 -24.35
CA GLY A 73 -24.99 -23.22 -23.38
C GLY A 73 -24.94 -22.49 -22.05
N LYS A 74 -25.36 -23.15 -20.96
CA LYS A 74 -25.19 -22.66 -19.59
C LYS A 74 -23.71 -22.30 -19.40
N VAL A 75 -23.42 -21.01 -19.28
CA VAL A 75 -22.09 -20.52 -18.90
C VAL A 75 -22.00 -20.63 -17.39
N ASP A 76 -20.96 -21.32 -16.93
CA ASP A 76 -20.69 -21.49 -15.51
C ASP A 76 -20.48 -20.13 -14.83
N LYS A 77 -20.93 -19.97 -13.59
CA LYS A 77 -20.81 -18.69 -12.87
C LYS A 77 -19.34 -18.24 -12.73
N GLN A 78 -18.42 -19.21 -12.72
CA GLN A 78 -16.97 -18.98 -12.71
C GLN A 78 -16.49 -18.33 -14.02
N ASP A 79 -16.90 -18.87 -15.18
CA ASP A 79 -16.56 -18.31 -16.52
C ASP A 79 -17.08 -16.88 -16.71
N THR A 80 -18.22 -16.53 -16.09
CA THR A 80 -18.73 -15.15 -16.13
C THR A 80 -17.94 -14.19 -15.25
N ALA A 81 -17.43 -14.64 -14.09
CA ALA A 81 -16.62 -13.83 -13.20
C ALA A 81 -15.21 -13.60 -13.77
N ASP A 82 -14.60 -14.65 -14.32
CA ASP A 82 -13.27 -14.59 -14.94
C ASP A 82 -13.28 -13.71 -16.18
N ARG A 83 -14.37 -13.77 -16.97
CA ARG A 83 -14.57 -12.87 -18.12
C ARG A 83 -14.79 -11.41 -17.70
N ALA A 84 -15.52 -11.16 -16.62
CA ALA A 84 -15.73 -9.81 -16.09
C ALA A 84 -14.44 -9.21 -15.50
N ALA A 85 -13.60 -10.03 -14.85
CA ALA A 85 -12.28 -9.63 -14.38
C ALA A 85 -11.34 -9.32 -15.56
N TYR A 86 -11.33 -10.18 -16.58
CA TYR A 86 -10.57 -9.98 -17.81
C TYR A 86 -10.97 -8.70 -18.57
N ASP A 87 -12.27 -8.43 -18.69
CA ASP A 87 -12.80 -7.22 -19.34
C ASP A 87 -12.45 -5.95 -18.54
N THR A 88 -12.51 -6.02 -17.20
CA THR A 88 -12.13 -4.94 -16.29
C THR A 88 -10.64 -4.61 -16.36
N ILE A 89 -9.78 -5.63 -16.40
CA ILE A 89 -8.32 -5.47 -16.45
C ILE A 89 -7.85 -5.03 -17.85
N SER A 90 -8.49 -5.53 -18.91
CA SER A 90 -8.26 -5.03 -20.28
C SER A 90 -8.66 -3.56 -20.41
N LEU A 91 -9.75 -3.15 -19.76
CA LEU A 91 -10.17 -1.76 -19.70
C LEU A 91 -9.15 -0.89 -18.94
N LEU A 92 -8.64 -1.36 -17.81
CA LEU A 92 -7.59 -0.70 -17.02
C LEU A 92 -6.34 -0.44 -17.87
N PHE A 93 -5.81 -1.46 -18.55
CA PHE A 93 -4.65 -1.32 -19.43
C PHE A 93 -4.89 -0.37 -20.61
N SER A 94 -6.10 -0.38 -21.18
CA SER A 94 -6.45 0.54 -22.27
C SER A 94 -6.49 2.01 -21.84
N ARG A 95 -6.74 2.28 -20.56
CA ARG A 95 -6.83 3.64 -20.00
C ARG A 95 -5.48 4.16 -19.48
N LEU A 96 -4.68 3.27 -18.89
CA LEU A 96 -3.30 3.57 -18.47
C LEU A 96 -2.36 3.92 -19.63
N ARG A 97 -2.69 3.53 -20.88
CA ARG A 97 -1.97 3.97 -22.09
C ARG A 97 -2.04 5.48 -22.39
N SER A 98 -3.03 6.19 -21.84
CA SER A 98 -3.15 7.63 -22.10
C SER A 98 -2.07 8.39 -21.33
N ARG A 99 -1.33 9.27 -22.02
CA ARG A 99 -0.15 10.04 -21.53
C ARG A 99 -0.38 10.90 -20.27
N ASP A 100 -1.59 10.90 -19.71
CA ASP A 100 -2.02 11.67 -18.55
C ASP A 100 -2.09 10.84 -17.26
N ALA A 101 -1.58 9.60 -17.21
CA ALA A 101 -1.64 8.77 -15.99
C ALA A 101 -1.04 9.42 -14.72
N HIS A 102 -0.14 10.41 -14.88
CA HIS A 102 0.47 11.19 -13.80
C HIS A 102 -0.27 12.50 -13.47
N ALA A 103 -1.26 12.92 -14.25
CA ALA A 103 -2.01 14.15 -13.96
C ALA A 103 -3.03 13.86 -12.85
N VAL A 104 -2.98 14.59 -11.74
CA VAL A 104 -3.69 14.29 -10.48
C VAL A 104 -5.23 14.51 -10.50
N ALA A 105 -5.83 14.94 -11.61
CA ALA A 105 -7.10 15.70 -11.54
C ALA A 105 -8.40 15.09 -12.12
N SER A 106 -8.43 13.83 -12.61
CA SER A 106 -9.65 13.25 -13.21
C SER A 106 -10.28 12.11 -12.40
N MET A 107 -11.60 12.14 -12.24
CA MET A 107 -12.42 11.04 -11.68
C MET A 107 -12.16 9.69 -12.37
N ALA A 108 -11.80 9.69 -13.66
CA ALA A 108 -11.47 8.48 -14.39
C ALA A 108 -10.18 7.82 -13.88
N GLN A 109 -9.16 8.62 -13.53
CA GLN A 109 -7.88 8.10 -13.02
C GLN A 109 -8.04 7.56 -11.61
N LYS A 110 -8.84 8.21 -10.75
CA LYS A 110 -9.15 7.67 -9.42
C LYS A 110 -9.87 6.33 -9.53
N ALA A 111 -10.82 6.20 -10.45
CA ALA A 111 -11.49 4.92 -10.72
C ALA A 111 -10.49 3.85 -11.18
N ASP A 112 -9.53 4.19 -12.06
CA ASP A 112 -8.51 3.25 -12.53
C ASP A 112 -7.55 2.83 -11.40
N ARG A 113 -7.17 3.75 -10.49
CA ARG A 113 -6.37 3.43 -9.29
C ARG A 113 -7.11 2.52 -8.31
N ILE A 114 -8.43 2.71 -8.14
CA ILE A 114 -9.27 1.80 -7.32
C ILE A 114 -9.30 0.40 -7.93
N LEU A 115 -9.42 0.28 -9.25
CA LEU A 115 -9.38 -1.00 -9.94
C LEU A 115 -8.03 -1.69 -9.74
N LEU A 116 -6.94 -0.94 -9.89
CA LEU A 116 -5.57 -1.45 -9.68
C LEU A 116 -5.35 -1.89 -8.23
N TRP A 117 -5.82 -1.11 -7.25
CA TRP A 117 -5.77 -1.45 -5.83
C TRP A 117 -6.51 -2.76 -5.50
N ASN A 118 -7.67 -2.97 -6.11
CA ASN A 118 -8.41 -4.22 -5.96
C ASN A 118 -7.69 -5.39 -6.65
N ALA A 119 -7.06 -5.16 -7.80
CA ALA A 119 -6.28 -6.18 -8.50
C ALA A 119 -5.05 -6.63 -7.68
N PHE A 120 -4.30 -5.69 -7.10
CA PHE A 120 -3.16 -5.96 -6.21
C PHE A 120 -3.52 -6.85 -5.03
N THR A 121 -4.77 -6.91 -4.61
CA THR A 121 -5.20 -7.72 -3.47
C THR A 121 -5.98 -8.98 -3.86
N GLY A 122 -6.34 -9.12 -5.14
CA GLY A 122 -7.21 -10.17 -5.65
C GLY A 122 -6.54 -11.54 -5.77
N GLY A 123 -5.27 -11.62 -6.15
CA GLY A 123 -4.55 -12.88 -6.38
C GLY A 123 -3.19 -12.91 -5.68
N ASN A 124 -2.67 -14.11 -5.41
CA ASN A 124 -1.39 -14.31 -4.69
C ASN A 124 -0.23 -13.63 -5.40
N THR A 125 -0.03 -13.94 -6.68
CA THR A 125 1.08 -13.44 -7.50
C THR A 125 1.01 -11.92 -7.71
N CYS A 126 -0.20 -11.35 -7.81
CA CYS A 126 -0.38 -9.89 -7.92
C CYS A 126 -0.13 -9.19 -6.59
N PHE A 127 -0.55 -9.82 -5.50
CA PHE A 127 -0.26 -9.35 -4.15
C PHE A 127 1.23 -9.39 -3.83
N GLU A 128 1.94 -10.46 -4.14
CA GLU A 128 3.39 -10.55 -3.94
C GLU A 128 4.15 -9.48 -4.74
N ALA A 129 3.81 -9.29 -6.01
CA ALA A 129 4.40 -8.23 -6.82
C ALA A 129 4.09 -6.83 -6.26
N ALA A 130 2.86 -6.59 -5.79
CA ALA A 130 2.49 -5.34 -5.13
C ALA A 130 3.22 -5.14 -3.80
N LEU A 131 3.41 -6.22 -3.02
CA LEU A 131 4.17 -6.24 -1.77
C LEU A 131 5.63 -5.84 -2.00
N PHE A 132 6.24 -6.40 -3.04
CA PHE A 132 7.59 -6.04 -3.49
C PHE A 132 7.68 -4.57 -3.87
N VAL A 133 6.77 -4.05 -4.69
CA VAL A 133 6.80 -2.62 -5.06
C VAL A 133 6.50 -1.72 -3.86
N ALA A 134 5.62 -2.12 -2.95
CA ALA A 134 5.35 -1.39 -1.72
C ALA A 134 6.61 -1.27 -0.83
N GLY A 135 7.47 -2.31 -0.85
CA GLY A 135 8.72 -2.36 -0.12
C GLY A 135 9.83 -1.45 -0.65
N THR A 136 9.68 -0.85 -1.84
CA THR A 136 10.73 -0.05 -2.53
C THR A 136 11.36 0.99 -1.64
N PHE A 137 10.52 1.70 -0.88
CA PHE A 137 10.92 2.78 0.02
C PHE A 137 10.59 2.46 1.47
N ALA A 138 10.43 1.19 1.77
CA ALA A 138 10.39 0.74 3.14
C ALA A 138 11.81 0.89 3.71
N ASN A 139 12.17 2.13 4.07
CA ASN A 139 13.39 2.43 4.81
C ASN A 139 13.51 1.39 5.91
N THR A 140 14.68 0.77 5.99
CA THR A 140 15.00 -0.41 6.78
C THR A 140 15.01 -0.09 8.27
N CYS A 141 13.87 0.38 8.77
CA CYS A 141 13.59 0.74 10.14
C CYS A 141 14.37 1.98 10.64
N GLY A 142 14.37 3.07 9.85
CA GLY A 142 15.02 4.33 10.24
C GLY A 142 16.52 4.44 9.92
N VAL A 143 17.00 3.58 9.02
CA VAL A 143 18.36 3.62 8.48
C VAL A 143 18.36 4.49 7.22
N THR A 144 19.33 5.39 7.11
CA THR A 144 19.46 6.30 5.96
C THR A 144 19.93 5.54 4.72
N ARG A 145 19.62 6.08 3.54
CA ARG A 145 20.06 5.52 2.26
C ARG A 145 21.58 5.36 2.16
N HIS A 146 22.34 6.22 2.86
CA HIS A 146 23.80 6.19 2.91
C HIS A 146 24.36 5.04 3.76
N GLU A 147 23.61 4.57 4.76
CA GLU A 147 23.98 3.45 5.64
C GLU A 147 23.63 2.09 5.03
N LEU A 148 22.78 2.06 4.00
CA LEU A 148 22.57 0.89 3.15
C LEU A 148 23.75 0.77 2.17
N HIS A 149 24.84 0.12 2.61
CA HIS A 149 26.07 -0.07 1.83
C HIS A 149 25.89 -0.81 0.47
N ALA A 150 24.73 -1.37 0.19
CA ALA A 150 24.33 -1.90 -1.10
C ALA A 150 22.89 -1.46 -1.38
N GLY A 151 22.61 -0.89 -2.55
CA GLY A 151 21.38 -0.14 -2.85
C GLY A 151 20.03 -0.81 -2.54
N PHE A 152 19.96 -2.12 -2.31
CA PHE A 152 18.75 -2.83 -1.88
C PHE A 152 18.95 -3.58 -0.56
N GLY A 153 18.01 -3.38 0.37
CA GLY A 153 17.95 -4.18 1.60
C GLY A 153 17.63 -5.66 1.33
N SER A 154 18.06 -6.55 2.22
CA SER A 154 17.84 -8.00 2.13
C SER A 154 16.37 -8.39 1.98
N GLY A 155 15.47 -7.69 2.69
CA GLY A 155 14.02 -7.89 2.57
C GLY A 155 13.50 -7.60 1.16
N GLN A 156 13.98 -6.55 0.51
CA GLN A 156 13.57 -6.21 -0.86
C GLN A 156 14.07 -7.25 -1.87
N LEU A 157 15.29 -7.77 -1.68
CA LEU A 157 15.82 -8.87 -2.50
C LEU A 157 15.02 -10.15 -2.33
N PHE A 158 14.60 -10.48 -1.10
CA PHE A 158 13.73 -11.62 -0.83
C PHE A 158 12.36 -11.46 -1.52
N LEU A 159 11.71 -10.30 -1.36
CA LEU A 159 10.43 -10.01 -2.00
C LEU A 159 10.52 -10.04 -3.53
N ARG A 160 11.64 -9.56 -4.09
CA ARG A 160 11.94 -9.68 -5.52
C ARG A 160 11.95 -11.15 -5.93
N GLY A 161 12.79 -11.98 -5.28
CA GLY A 161 12.91 -13.41 -5.57
C GLY A 161 11.57 -14.16 -5.46
N ALA A 162 10.83 -13.93 -4.37
CA ALA A 162 9.51 -14.55 -4.16
C ALA A 162 8.51 -14.15 -5.26
N SER A 163 8.48 -12.87 -5.65
CA SER A 163 7.59 -12.41 -6.73
C SER A 163 7.96 -13.03 -8.09
N LEU A 164 9.25 -13.23 -8.36
CA LEU A 164 9.72 -13.89 -9.58
C LEU A 164 9.29 -15.36 -9.64
N GLU A 165 9.51 -16.08 -8.54
CA GLU A 165 9.12 -17.48 -8.42
C GLU A 165 7.60 -17.64 -8.55
N GLY A 166 6.83 -16.82 -7.83
CA GLY A 166 5.37 -16.81 -7.90
C GLY A 166 4.83 -16.54 -9.31
N VAL A 167 5.46 -15.63 -10.06
CA VAL A 167 5.11 -15.37 -11.47
C VAL A 167 5.47 -16.56 -12.36
N GLN A 168 6.65 -17.15 -12.21
CA GLN A 168 7.08 -18.30 -13.02
C GLN A 168 6.14 -19.48 -12.84
N GLN A 169 5.79 -19.82 -11.60
CA GLN A 169 4.83 -20.89 -11.31
C GLN A 169 3.45 -20.58 -11.89
N ALA A 170 2.97 -19.35 -11.74
CA ALA A 170 1.67 -18.95 -12.24
C ALA A 170 1.57 -18.98 -13.78
N ILE A 171 2.65 -18.64 -14.51
CA ILE A 171 2.71 -18.77 -15.97
C ILE A 171 2.64 -20.24 -16.41
N ILE A 172 3.37 -21.12 -15.72
CA ILE A 172 3.41 -22.56 -16.03
C ILE A 172 2.03 -23.20 -15.84
N HIS A 173 1.32 -22.85 -14.75
CA HIS A 173 0.08 -23.50 -14.36
C HIS A 173 -1.20 -22.81 -14.87
N ASN A 174 -1.20 -21.48 -15.03
CA ASN A 174 -2.40 -20.73 -15.42
C ASN A 174 -2.07 -19.45 -16.23
N SER A 175 -1.57 -19.63 -17.45
CA SER A 175 -1.12 -18.55 -18.35
C SER A 175 -2.20 -17.55 -18.81
N LYS A 176 -3.48 -17.78 -18.49
CA LYS A 176 -4.61 -16.94 -18.92
C LYS A 176 -5.14 -15.99 -17.85
N ASP A 177 -4.61 -16.01 -16.63
CA ASP A 177 -5.06 -15.09 -15.59
C ASP A 177 -4.59 -13.65 -15.88
N SER A 178 -5.55 -12.75 -16.01
CA SER A 178 -5.34 -11.31 -16.19
C SER A 178 -4.54 -10.65 -15.05
N LEU A 179 -4.57 -11.19 -13.83
CA LEU A 179 -3.78 -10.68 -12.70
C LEU A 179 -2.29 -10.98 -12.86
N ASN A 180 -1.92 -12.12 -13.45
CA ASN A 180 -0.52 -12.46 -13.75
C ASN A 180 0.09 -11.45 -14.73
N SER A 181 -0.70 -10.94 -15.67
CA SER A 181 -0.27 -9.90 -16.59
C SER A 181 0.07 -8.60 -15.85
N ILE A 182 -0.73 -8.22 -14.85
CA ILE A 182 -0.45 -7.05 -14.00
C ILE A 182 0.84 -7.27 -13.22
N SER A 183 1.05 -8.45 -12.62
CA SER A 183 2.29 -8.78 -11.90
C SER A 183 3.53 -8.63 -12.78
N ILE A 184 3.52 -9.20 -13.98
CA ILE A 184 4.65 -9.15 -14.92
C ILE A 184 4.93 -7.70 -15.35
N ALA A 185 3.90 -6.94 -15.68
CA ALA A 185 4.04 -5.53 -16.03
C ALA A 185 4.57 -4.69 -14.86
N LEU A 186 4.11 -4.97 -13.63
CA LEU A 186 4.53 -4.27 -12.43
C LEU A 186 6.02 -4.52 -12.13
N LEU A 187 6.47 -5.77 -12.22
CA LEU A 187 7.88 -6.14 -12.09
C LEU A 187 8.73 -5.49 -13.19
N ALA A 188 8.32 -5.58 -14.45
CA ALA A 188 9.02 -4.94 -15.57
C ALA A 188 9.14 -3.42 -15.37
N GLY A 189 8.06 -2.76 -14.94
CA GLY A 189 8.06 -1.33 -14.66
C GLY A 189 9.01 -0.95 -13.53
N TRP A 190 9.03 -1.75 -12.46
CA TRP A 190 9.93 -1.55 -11.33
C TRP A 190 11.40 -1.74 -11.72
N GLU A 191 11.73 -2.82 -12.44
CA GLU A 191 13.10 -3.14 -12.88
C GLU A 191 13.66 -2.06 -13.79
N ARG A 192 12.83 -1.50 -14.67
CA ARG A 192 13.23 -0.37 -15.52
C ARG A 192 13.61 0.87 -14.72
N ARG A 193 12.90 1.11 -13.61
CA ARG A 193 13.02 2.33 -12.82
C ARG A 193 14.13 2.25 -11.79
N PHE A 194 14.25 1.12 -11.11
CA PHE A 194 15.15 0.95 -9.96
C PHE A 194 16.15 -0.17 -10.15
N GLY A 195 15.79 -1.21 -10.92
CA GLY A 195 16.60 -2.40 -11.11
C GLY A 195 17.66 -2.26 -12.19
N ASP A 196 18.04 -3.40 -12.77
CA ASP A 196 19.08 -3.50 -13.77
C ASP A 196 18.50 -3.80 -15.17
N GLN A 197 19.24 -3.38 -16.20
CA GLN A 197 18.80 -3.51 -17.59
C GLN A 197 18.57 -4.97 -18.02
N GLN A 198 19.38 -5.91 -17.52
CA GLN A 198 19.28 -7.33 -17.88
C GLN A 198 17.99 -7.93 -17.33
N SER A 199 17.68 -7.67 -16.06
CA SER A 199 16.44 -8.11 -15.42
C SER A 199 15.22 -7.47 -16.09
N TYR A 200 15.28 -6.17 -16.41
CA TYR A 200 14.23 -5.50 -17.16
C TYR A 200 13.94 -6.17 -18.51
N GLU A 201 14.97 -6.54 -19.27
CA GLU A 201 14.82 -7.22 -20.57
C GLU A 201 14.13 -8.57 -20.44
N VAL A 202 14.47 -9.37 -19.43
CA VAL A 202 13.82 -10.65 -19.14
C VAL A 202 12.33 -10.46 -18.87
N HIS A 203 11.97 -9.49 -18.02
CA HIS A 203 10.58 -9.19 -17.71
C HIS A 203 9.80 -8.64 -18.90
N LEU A 204 10.42 -7.80 -19.71
CA LEU A 204 9.82 -7.27 -20.92
C LEU A 204 9.59 -8.37 -21.97
N GLN A 205 10.50 -9.34 -22.08
CA GLN A 205 10.31 -10.50 -22.95
C GLN A 205 9.17 -11.38 -22.45
N ALA A 206 9.09 -11.64 -21.15
CA ALA A 206 7.97 -12.38 -20.55
C ALA A 206 6.64 -11.67 -20.81
N TRP A 207 6.57 -10.35 -20.65
CA TRP A 207 5.41 -9.53 -21.00
C TRP A 207 5.01 -9.69 -22.47
N LYS A 208 5.97 -9.58 -23.39
CA LYS A 208 5.75 -9.70 -24.84
C LYS A 208 5.28 -11.09 -25.27
N ALA A 209 5.59 -12.13 -24.49
CA ALA A 209 5.18 -13.51 -24.76
C ALA A 209 3.76 -13.85 -24.28
N LEU A 210 3.14 -13.00 -23.46
CA LEU A 210 1.77 -13.23 -22.98
C LEU A 210 0.75 -13.08 -24.13
N PRO A 211 -0.31 -13.90 -24.16
CA PRO A 211 -1.41 -13.79 -25.13
C PRO A 211 -2.33 -12.61 -24.77
N LEU A 212 -1.79 -11.40 -24.82
CA LEU A 212 -2.48 -10.18 -24.41
C LEU A 212 -3.49 -9.75 -25.47
N ALA A 213 -4.58 -9.11 -25.03
CA ALA A 213 -5.54 -8.50 -25.93
C ALA A 213 -4.88 -7.42 -26.81
N LEU A 214 -5.37 -7.26 -28.05
CA LEU A 214 -5.02 -6.14 -28.93
C LEU A 214 -5.25 -4.81 -28.19
N GLY A 215 -4.17 -4.16 -27.73
CA GLY A 215 -4.29 -2.98 -26.87
C GLY A 215 -3.50 -3.01 -25.54
N SER A 216 -2.62 -3.98 -25.30
CA SER A 216 -1.78 -4.07 -24.10
C SER A 216 -0.73 -2.96 -23.95
N LEU A 217 -0.32 -2.60 -22.73
CA LEU A 217 0.66 -1.52 -22.48
C LEU A 217 1.88 -1.63 -23.41
N GLU A 218 2.23 -0.51 -24.05
CA GLU A 218 3.47 -0.35 -24.82
C GLU A 218 4.66 -0.18 -23.86
N ASP A 219 5.89 -0.43 -24.33
CA ASP A 219 7.10 -0.42 -23.51
C ASP A 219 7.26 0.86 -22.66
N GLY A 220 6.79 2.02 -23.15
CA GLY A 220 6.78 3.29 -22.40
C GLY A 220 5.74 3.37 -21.28
N SER A 221 4.60 2.69 -21.42
CA SER A 221 3.51 2.67 -20.43
C SER A 221 3.73 1.63 -19.31
N ILE A 222 4.57 0.62 -19.56
CA ILE A 222 4.98 -0.37 -18.53
C ILE A 222 5.76 0.32 -17.41
N ALA A 223 6.65 1.26 -17.75
CA ALA A 223 7.41 2.04 -16.78
C ALA A 223 6.51 2.82 -15.82
N ALA A 224 5.45 3.45 -16.35
CA ALA A 224 4.52 4.27 -15.59
C ALA A 224 3.68 3.46 -14.59
N LEU A 225 3.54 2.14 -14.77
CA LEU A 225 2.72 1.31 -13.88
C LEU A 225 3.30 1.24 -12.46
N ALA A 226 4.63 1.16 -12.33
CA ALA A 226 5.28 1.18 -11.02
C ALA A 226 5.07 2.51 -10.29
N ASP A 227 5.13 3.63 -11.02
CA ASP A 227 4.86 4.96 -10.47
C ASP A 227 3.40 5.09 -10.01
N VAL A 228 2.46 4.63 -10.85
CA VAL A 228 1.03 4.63 -10.51
C VAL A 228 0.77 3.73 -9.30
N ALA A 229 1.45 2.59 -9.17
CA ALA A 229 1.34 1.71 -8.01
C ALA A 229 1.82 2.41 -6.73
N LEU A 230 2.98 3.05 -6.75
CA LEU A 230 3.52 3.83 -5.63
C LEU A 230 2.58 4.98 -5.24
N THR A 231 2.00 5.68 -6.21
CA THR A 231 0.95 6.69 -5.95
C THR A 231 -0.30 6.07 -5.34
N CYS A 232 -0.75 4.89 -5.78
CA CYS A 232 -1.89 4.20 -5.16
C CYS A 232 -1.62 3.90 -3.68
N PHE A 233 -0.39 3.48 -3.36
CA PHE A 233 0.01 3.14 -2.00
C PHE A 233 0.06 4.37 -1.09
N GLN A 234 0.61 5.47 -1.59
CA GLN A 234 0.61 6.77 -0.92
C GLN A 234 -0.83 7.28 -0.68
N GLU A 235 -1.68 7.21 -1.71
CA GLU A 235 -3.07 7.64 -1.59
C GLU A 235 -3.83 6.82 -0.56
N ALA A 236 -3.58 5.51 -0.47
CA ALA A 236 -4.24 4.65 0.52
C ALA A 236 -3.90 5.07 1.96
N THR A 237 -2.63 5.34 2.26
CA THR A 237 -2.24 5.81 3.60
C THR A 237 -2.76 7.22 3.91
N GLN A 238 -2.79 8.10 2.91
CA GLN A 238 -3.37 9.44 3.04
C GLN A 238 -4.89 9.41 3.25
N GLU A 239 -5.61 8.56 2.52
CA GLU A 239 -7.06 8.38 2.68
C GLU A 239 -7.42 7.87 4.07
N ARG A 240 -6.59 7.00 4.68
CA ARG A 240 -6.78 6.60 6.07
C ARG A 240 -6.69 7.77 7.01
N TYR A 241 -5.62 8.57 6.90
CA TYR A 241 -5.48 9.78 7.70
C TYR A 241 -6.72 10.69 7.55
N ILE A 242 -7.16 10.96 6.32
CA ILE A 242 -8.32 11.82 6.05
C ILE A 242 -9.59 11.25 6.69
N ALA A 243 -9.81 9.93 6.61
CA ALA A 243 -10.97 9.27 7.18
C ALA A 243 -11.01 9.40 8.72
N GLU A 244 -9.87 9.20 9.39
CA GLU A 244 -9.76 9.34 10.85
C GLU A 244 -9.87 10.81 11.29
N ALA A 245 -9.22 11.73 10.57
CA ALA A 245 -9.31 13.15 10.87
C ALA A 245 -10.74 13.69 10.71
N THR A 246 -11.46 13.24 9.66
CA THR A 246 -12.88 13.61 9.44
C THR A 246 -13.78 13.04 10.53
N SER A 247 -13.55 11.78 10.91
CA SER A 247 -14.28 11.12 12.00
C SER A 247 -14.03 11.82 13.34
N SER A 248 -12.78 12.24 13.58
CA SER A 248 -12.38 13.03 14.75
C SER A 248 -13.09 14.37 14.82
N ALA A 249 -13.07 15.14 13.74
CA ALA A 249 -13.75 16.44 13.67
C ALA A 249 -15.26 16.32 13.91
N THR A 250 -15.85 15.19 13.49
CA THR A 250 -17.27 14.89 13.74
C THR A 250 -17.53 14.53 15.21
N ARG A 251 -16.60 13.81 15.84
CA ARG A 251 -16.71 13.35 17.25
C ARG A 251 -16.37 14.45 18.26
N SER A 252 -15.49 15.39 17.91
CA SER A 252 -15.01 16.44 18.81
C SER A 252 -14.67 17.71 18.05
N LEU A 253 -15.45 18.77 18.30
CA LEU A 253 -15.17 20.11 17.77
C LEU A 253 -14.18 20.91 18.66
N ILE A 254 -13.87 20.39 19.86
CA ILE A 254 -13.22 21.15 20.94
C ILE A 254 -11.87 20.55 21.34
N TYR A 255 -11.69 19.22 21.23
CA TYR A 255 -10.55 18.51 21.82
C TYR A 255 -9.48 18.03 20.81
N GLY A 256 -9.43 18.59 19.60
CA GLY A 256 -8.43 18.22 18.59
C GLY A 256 -8.66 16.83 17.98
N THR A 257 -7.61 16.24 17.40
CA THR A 257 -7.69 14.93 16.75
C THR A 257 -7.99 13.83 17.75
N VAL A 258 -8.99 12.99 17.46
CA VAL A 258 -9.42 11.86 18.28
C VAL A 258 -8.73 10.61 17.76
N LEU A 259 -8.25 9.75 18.65
CA LEU A 259 -7.60 8.51 18.25
C LEU A 259 -8.60 7.53 17.61
N PRO A 260 -8.13 6.65 16.69
CA PRO A 260 -8.97 5.64 16.05
C PRO A 260 -9.67 4.73 17.07
N GLU A 261 -10.88 4.30 16.73
CA GLU A 261 -11.63 3.35 17.55
C GLU A 261 -10.99 1.96 17.52
N GLY A 262 -10.96 1.28 18.66
CA GLY A 262 -10.34 -0.05 18.78
C GLY A 262 -8.80 -0.01 18.84
N LEU A 263 -8.20 1.18 18.92
CA LEU A 263 -6.77 1.31 19.18
C LEU A 263 -6.43 0.72 20.57
N PRO A 264 -5.41 -0.13 20.71
CA PRO A 264 -4.96 -0.60 22.02
C PRO A 264 -4.39 0.54 22.89
N SER A 265 -4.54 0.42 24.21
CA SER A 265 -4.12 1.47 25.17
C SER A 265 -2.64 1.84 25.09
N GLY A 266 -1.78 0.89 24.74
CA GLY A 266 -0.33 1.08 24.63
C GLY A 266 0.10 2.07 23.55
N PHE A 267 -0.78 2.38 22.58
CA PHE A 267 -0.49 3.32 21.51
C PHE A 267 -1.09 4.73 21.72
N HIS A 268 -1.82 4.95 22.82
CA HIS A 268 -2.44 6.25 23.10
C HIS A 268 -1.43 7.35 23.51
N VAL A 269 -0.16 6.97 23.66
CA VAL A 269 0.97 7.89 23.95
C VAL A 269 1.52 8.58 22.70
N VAL A 270 1.17 8.08 21.51
CA VAL A 270 1.64 8.59 20.21
C VAL A 270 0.78 9.79 19.78
N PRO A 271 1.38 10.90 19.31
CA PRO A 271 0.62 12.06 18.87
C PRO A 271 -0.21 11.75 17.62
N GLY A 272 -1.54 11.90 17.73
CA GLY A 272 -2.47 11.68 16.61
C GLY A 272 -2.62 12.87 15.65
N GLU A 273 -1.92 13.96 15.88
CA GLU A 273 -2.04 15.19 15.08
C GLU A 273 -1.26 15.13 13.77
N VAL A 274 -0.22 14.28 13.73
CA VAL A 274 0.64 14.12 12.54
C VAL A 274 0.01 13.08 11.60
N PRO A 275 -0.12 13.37 10.29
CA PRO A 275 -0.77 12.46 9.35
C PRO A 275 -0.20 11.05 9.35
N GLU A 276 1.12 10.95 9.40
CA GLU A 276 1.82 9.67 9.35
C GLU A 276 1.63 8.85 10.62
N ALA A 277 1.62 9.51 11.78
CA ALA A 277 1.32 8.86 13.04
C ALA A 277 -0.13 8.37 13.07
N LEU A 278 -1.09 9.24 12.70
CA LEU A 278 -2.51 8.89 12.72
C LEU A 278 -2.84 7.77 11.73
N SER A 279 -2.28 7.80 10.52
CA SER A 279 -2.49 6.72 9.56
C SER A 279 -1.91 5.41 10.07
N LEU A 280 -0.71 5.41 10.69
CA LEU A 280 -0.12 4.20 11.29
C LEU A 280 -0.97 3.67 12.46
N LEU A 281 -1.45 4.54 13.35
CA LEU A 281 -2.34 4.17 14.45
C LEU A 281 -3.68 3.59 13.95
N SER A 282 -4.21 4.12 12.84
CA SER A 282 -5.37 3.52 12.18
C SER A 282 -5.05 2.11 11.64
N ILE A 283 -3.85 1.89 11.09
CA ILE A 283 -3.40 0.52 10.75
C ILE A 283 -3.37 -0.38 11.98
N VAL A 284 -2.77 0.08 13.08
CA VAL A 284 -2.71 -0.67 14.35
C VAL A 284 -4.11 -1.04 14.83
N ALA A 285 -5.03 -0.09 14.91
CA ALA A 285 -6.40 -0.32 15.38
C ALA A 285 -7.14 -1.36 14.51
N ARG A 286 -6.99 -1.28 13.19
CA ARG A 286 -7.58 -2.25 12.27
C ARG A 286 -6.93 -3.63 12.40
N CYS A 287 -5.61 -3.72 12.52
CA CYS A 287 -4.94 -4.99 12.77
C CYS A 287 -5.36 -5.60 14.12
N ALA A 288 -5.53 -4.77 15.16
CA ALA A 288 -5.95 -5.18 16.50
C ALA A 288 -7.43 -5.59 16.59
N THR A 289 -8.27 -5.29 15.60
CA THR A 289 -9.70 -5.66 15.60
C THR A 289 -10.08 -6.57 14.43
N PHE A 290 -9.14 -6.87 13.54
CA PHE A 290 -9.36 -7.71 12.37
C PHE A 290 -9.80 -9.15 12.72
N GLU A 291 -10.83 -9.61 12.03
CA GLU A 291 -11.38 -10.98 12.07
C GLU A 291 -10.90 -11.77 10.83
N TYR A 292 -10.00 -12.73 11.04
CA TYR A 292 -9.35 -13.47 9.93
C TYR A 292 -10.24 -14.53 9.28
N THR A 293 -11.30 -14.97 9.97
CA THR A 293 -12.29 -15.94 9.46
C THR A 293 -13.42 -15.31 8.66
N GLY A 294 -13.55 -13.97 8.67
CA GLY A 294 -14.63 -13.26 8.00
C GLY A 294 -14.60 -13.41 6.47
N LEU A 295 -15.74 -13.18 5.80
CA LEU A 295 -15.81 -13.16 4.35
C LEU A 295 -14.90 -12.07 3.78
N HIS A 296 -14.18 -12.38 2.70
CA HIS A 296 -13.19 -11.49 2.07
C HIS A 296 -12.07 -11.00 3.01
N SER A 297 -11.84 -11.69 4.13
CA SER A 297 -10.80 -11.33 5.11
C SER A 297 -9.42 -11.28 4.44
N VAL A 298 -9.08 -12.26 3.61
CA VAL A 298 -7.79 -12.33 2.88
C VAL A 298 -7.55 -11.08 2.04
N GLN A 299 -8.47 -10.72 1.16
CA GLN A 299 -8.34 -9.53 0.31
C GLN A 299 -8.25 -8.25 1.15
N THR A 300 -9.06 -8.17 2.22
CA THR A 300 -9.09 -7.02 3.12
C THR A 300 -7.78 -6.86 3.87
N TYR A 301 -7.20 -7.97 4.33
CA TYR A 301 -5.97 -7.97 5.09
C TYR A 301 -4.75 -7.71 4.21
N ARG A 302 -4.75 -8.19 2.96
CA ARG A 302 -3.72 -7.83 1.97
C ARG A 302 -3.59 -6.31 1.79
N LYS A 303 -4.71 -5.58 1.82
CA LYS A 303 -4.69 -4.10 1.79
C LYS A 303 -3.94 -3.56 3.02
N LEU A 304 -4.27 -4.06 4.21
CA LEU A 304 -3.57 -3.68 5.45
C LEU A 304 -2.06 -3.96 5.38
N VAL A 305 -1.67 -5.11 4.83
CA VAL A 305 -0.26 -5.51 4.67
C VAL A 305 0.47 -4.57 3.72
N ILE A 306 -0.08 -4.30 2.53
CA ILE A 306 0.52 -3.37 1.57
C ILE A 306 0.69 -1.99 2.20
N GLU A 307 -0.34 -1.48 2.86
CA GLU A 307 -0.29 -0.15 3.47
C GLU A 307 0.71 -0.06 4.64
N THR A 308 0.89 -1.15 5.40
CA THR A 308 1.93 -1.23 6.44
C THR A 308 3.32 -1.16 5.82
N ILE A 309 3.54 -1.88 4.72
CA ILE A 309 4.83 -1.96 4.04
C ILE A 309 5.11 -0.70 3.22
N SER A 310 4.11 -0.05 2.64
CA SER A 310 4.30 1.20 1.89
C SER A 310 4.31 2.44 2.77
N TRP A 311 3.96 2.33 4.05
CA TRP A 311 3.98 3.47 4.96
C TRP A 311 5.36 4.13 4.99
N SER A 312 5.40 5.45 4.95
CA SER A 312 6.61 6.26 5.03
C SER A 312 6.38 7.41 6.00
N ALA A 313 7.44 7.90 6.66
CA ALA A 313 7.35 9.08 7.51
C ALA A 313 7.18 10.40 6.73
N SER A 314 7.04 10.33 5.40
CA SER A 314 6.81 11.46 4.50
C SER A 314 5.69 11.20 3.48
N HIS A 315 4.85 10.18 3.69
CA HIS A 315 3.82 9.83 2.70
C HIS A 315 2.76 10.91 2.51
N SER A 316 2.56 11.83 3.46
CA SER A 316 1.60 12.92 3.29
C SER A 316 2.02 13.93 2.22
N ILE A 317 3.32 14.01 1.89
CA ILE A 317 3.87 15.00 0.97
C ILE A 317 4.42 14.38 -0.33
N SER A 318 4.81 13.11 -0.33
CA SER A 318 5.47 12.47 -1.47
C SER A 318 5.28 10.95 -1.48
N PRO A 319 5.20 10.30 -2.66
CA PRO A 319 5.25 8.85 -2.78
C PRO A 319 6.65 8.28 -2.52
N GLU A 320 7.68 9.14 -2.49
CA GLU A 320 9.07 8.81 -2.18
C GLU A 320 9.49 9.44 -0.84
N PRO A 321 10.39 8.80 -0.07
CA PRO A 321 10.92 9.38 1.16
C PRO A 321 11.55 10.75 0.94
N VAL A 322 11.31 11.67 1.88
CA VAL A 322 11.85 13.03 1.86
C VAL A 322 12.64 13.25 3.14
N ASP A 323 13.97 13.11 3.06
CA ASP A 323 14.87 13.16 4.21
C ASP A 323 14.69 14.46 5.03
N SER A 324 14.57 15.61 4.37
CA SER A 324 14.39 16.91 5.04
C SER A 324 13.06 17.03 5.79
N TYR A 325 12.03 16.28 5.39
CA TYR A 325 10.78 16.21 6.12
C TYR A 325 10.93 15.34 7.35
N GLU A 326 11.57 14.17 7.21
CA GLU A 326 11.82 13.23 8.33
C GLU A 326 12.79 13.81 9.38
N GLU A 327 13.78 14.60 8.98
CA GLU A 327 14.68 15.32 9.88
C GLU A 327 13.95 16.34 10.77
N ALA A 328 12.83 16.88 10.29
CA ALA A 328 12.03 17.85 11.04
C ALA A 328 11.14 17.21 12.14
N TRP A 329 11.07 15.88 12.20
CA TRP A 329 10.31 15.17 13.22
C TRP A 329 10.97 15.25 14.61
N ASP A 330 10.16 15.13 15.66
CA ASP A 330 10.66 14.64 16.93
C ASP A 330 11.23 13.22 16.70
N GLN A 331 12.53 13.08 16.93
CA GLN A 331 13.24 11.84 16.61
C GLN A 331 12.81 10.66 17.51
N THR A 332 12.32 10.93 18.73
CA THR A 332 11.81 9.89 19.63
C THR A 332 10.47 9.37 19.11
N ASP A 333 9.58 10.26 18.69
CA ASP A 333 8.29 9.92 18.09
C ASP A 333 8.50 9.14 16.78
N LEU A 334 9.36 9.62 15.89
CA LEU A 334 9.68 8.96 14.62
C LEU A 334 10.28 7.55 14.84
N ASN A 335 11.22 7.42 15.78
CA ASN A 335 11.76 6.12 16.16
C ASN A 335 10.66 5.19 16.65
N ALA A 336 9.72 5.66 17.49
CA ALA A 336 8.61 4.84 17.96
C ALA A 336 7.72 4.37 16.81
N LEU A 337 7.41 5.22 15.83
CA LEU A 337 6.64 4.83 14.64
C LEU A 337 7.35 3.77 13.80
N TYR A 338 8.68 3.88 13.65
CA TYR A 338 9.46 2.84 12.98
C TYR A 338 9.37 1.49 13.71
N HIS A 339 9.43 1.47 15.05
CA HIS A 339 9.24 0.24 15.83
C HIS A 339 7.84 -0.34 15.64
N ILE A 340 6.80 0.51 15.64
CA ILE A 340 5.41 0.10 15.43
C ILE A 340 5.24 -0.57 14.08
N ARG A 341 5.72 0.09 13.02
CA ARG A 341 5.66 -0.47 11.67
C ARG A 341 6.42 -1.78 11.55
N SER A 342 7.65 -1.86 12.08
CA SER A 342 8.45 -3.08 11.99
C SER A 342 7.81 -4.25 12.71
N ALA A 343 7.19 -4.02 13.86
CA ALA A 343 6.41 -5.02 14.58
C ALA A 343 5.17 -5.46 13.78
N LEU A 344 4.45 -4.51 13.18
CA LEU A 344 3.29 -4.80 12.33
C LEU A 344 3.68 -5.64 11.10
N ILE A 345 4.82 -5.40 10.46
CA ILE A 345 5.29 -6.23 9.34
C ILE A 345 5.40 -7.71 9.78
N SER A 346 6.02 -7.98 10.92
CA SER A 346 6.13 -9.33 11.48
C SER A 346 4.77 -9.94 11.86
N ALA A 347 3.93 -9.18 12.57
CA ALA A 347 2.63 -9.67 13.02
C ALA A 347 1.67 -9.94 11.84
N ASN A 348 1.64 -9.02 10.87
CA ASN A 348 0.72 -9.10 9.73
C ASN A 348 1.02 -10.33 8.84
N GLY A 349 2.27 -10.77 8.72
CA GLY A 349 2.60 -11.98 7.95
C GLY A 349 1.85 -13.21 8.47
N PHE A 350 1.84 -13.42 9.79
CA PHE A 350 1.15 -14.55 10.41
C PHE A 350 -0.37 -14.39 10.46
N ILE A 351 -0.89 -13.19 10.65
CA ILE A 351 -2.34 -12.96 10.58
C ILE A 351 -2.86 -13.19 9.16
N LEU A 352 -2.10 -12.79 8.13
CA LEU A 352 -2.45 -13.09 6.74
C LEU A 352 -2.41 -14.60 6.48
N LEU A 353 -1.39 -15.31 6.97
CA LEU A 353 -1.31 -16.76 6.84
C LEU A 353 -2.51 -17.45 7.49
N ALA A 354 -2.88 -17.06 8.71
CA ALA A 354 -4.07 -17.57 9.39
C ALA A 354 -5.37 -17.29 8.61
N ALA A 355 -5.49 -16.12 7.98
CA ALA A 355 -6.63 -15.82 7.11
C ALA A 355 -6.64 -16.73 5.86
N VAL A 356 -5.50 -16.91 5.21
CA VAL A 356 -5.36 -17.80 4.03
C VAL A 356 -5.74 -19.24 4.39
N GLU A 357 -5.24 -19.75 5.51
CA GLU A 357 -5.55 -21.09 6.02
C GLU A 357 -7.03 -21.26 6.37
N ALA A 358 -7.63 -20.27 7.05
CA ALA A 358 -9.05 -20.29 7.41
C ALA A 358 -9.98 -20.37 6.19
N HIS A 359 -9.54 -19.85 5.04
CA HIS A 359 -10.28 -19.89 3.77
C HIS A 359 -9.83 -21.03 2.84
N SER A 360 -8.97 -21.95 3.30
CA SER A 360 -8.45 -23.08 2.51
C SER A 360 -7.81 -22.63 1.19
N LEU A 361 -7.17 -21.47 1.19
CA LEU A 361 -6.42 -20.97 0.04
C LEU A 361 -4.96 -21.43 0.15
N GLU A 362 -4.36 -21.76 -0.99
CA GLU A 362 -2.92 -22.03 -1.04
C GLU A 362 -2.16 -20.73 -1.26
N TRP A 363 -1.08 -20.51 -0.51
CA TRP A 363 -0.15 -19.41 -0.72
C TRP A 363 1.28 -19.91 -0.48
N GLN A 364 2.10 -19.91 -1.54
CA GLN A 364 3.42 -20.53 -1.53
C GLN A 364 4.53 -19.63 -0.96
N PHE A 365 4.21 -18.38 -0.61
CA PHE A 365 5.16 -17.45 -0.06
C PHE A 365 5.71 -17.94 1.29
N ASN A 366 7.04 -17.99 1.42
CA ASN A 366 7.69 -18.39 2.65
C ASN A 366 7.67 -17.25 3.69
N VAL A 367 6.53 -17.10 4.37
CA VAL A 367 6.29 -16.05 5.39
C VAL A 367 7.35 -16.09 6.50
N GLN A 368 7.71 -17.28 6.98
CA GLN A 368 8.65 -17.44 8.10
C GLN A 368 10.06 -16.95 7.74
N LEU A 369 10.54 -17.27 6.54
CA LEU A 369 11.84 -16.79 6.05
C LEU A 369 11.82 -15.27 5.84
N GLY A 370 10.74 -14.74 5.24
CA GLY A 370 10.58 -13.30 5.04
C GLY A 370 10.62 -12.50 6.36
N ILE A 371 9.95 -13.01 7.40
CA ILE A 371 9.94 -12.39 8.73
C ILE A 371 11.31 -12.47 9.40
N HIS A 372 12.03 -13.58 9.23
CA HIS A 372 13.39 -13.70 9.76
C HIS A 372 14.34 -12.67 9.12
N ILE A 373 14.32 -12.55 7.79
CA ILE A 373 15.10 -11.53 7.05
C ILE A 373 14.73 -10.11 7.50
N HIS A 374 13.44 -9.85 7.71
CA HIS A 374 12.96 -8.56 8.22
C HIS A 374 13.45 -8.28 9.64
N ALA A 375 13.37 -9.26 10.55
CA ALA A 375 13.85 -9.10 11.92
C ALA A 375 15.36 -8.82 11.97
N GLU A 376 16.15 -9.50 11.14
CA GLU A 376 17.59 -9.21 11.00
C GLU A 376 17.83 -7.80 10.46
N ALA A 377 17.08 -7.36 9.44
CA ALA A 377 17.20 -6.00 8.92
C ALA A 377 16.79 -4.94 9.97
N ALA A 378 15.82 -5.26 10.82
CA ALA A 378 15.31 -4.41 11.88
C ALA A 378 16.22 -4.36 13.13
N ARG A 379 17.37 -5.06 13.14
CA ARG A 379 18.36 -4.97 14.23
C ARG A 379 18.88 -3.56 14.47
N ASN A 380 18.85 -2.72 13.43
CA ASN A 380 19.33 -1.34 13.46
C ASN A 380 18.32 -0.35 14.06
N LEU A 381 17.12 -0.82 14.43
CA LEU A 381 16.16 0.00 15.17
C LEU A 381 16.83 0.58 16.42
N LYS A 382 16.69 1.90 16.60
CA LYS A 382 17.26 2.68 17.70
C LYS A 382 16.53 2.41 19.04
N THR A 383 16.35 1.14 19.38
CA THR A 383 15.56 0.64 20.52
C THR A 383 16.01 1.25 21.85
N HIS A 384 17.33 1.35 22.06
CA HIS A 384 17.87 1.94 23.28
C HIS A 384 17.51 3.42 23.48
N GLN A 385 17.25 4.17 22.39
CA GLN A 385 16.83 5.57 22.49
C GLN A 385 15.39 5.72 23.00
N LEU A 386 14.59 4.65 22.95
CA LEU A 386 13.23 4.63 23.48
C LEU A 386 13.15 4.18 24.95
N MET A 387 14.23 3.58 25.48
CA MET A 387 14.27 3.15 26.88
C MET A 387 14.27 4.35 27.83
N GLY A 388 13.49 4.28 28.92
CA GLY A 388 13.31 5.39 29.85
C GLY A 388 12.41 6.52 29.34
N THR A 389 11.87 6.41 28.13
CA THR A 389 10.91 7.37 27.55
C THR A 389 9.47 6.87 27.69
N LYS A 390 8.49 7.70 27.30
CA LYS A 390 7.07 7.30 27.20
C LYS A 390 6.81 6.16 26.19
N TYR A 391 7.78 5.84 25.31
CA TYR A 391 7.67 4.79 24.29
C TYR A 391 8.38 3.49 24.66
N GLN A 392 8.89 3.37 25.89
CA GLN A 392 9.62 2.18 26.33
C GLN A 392 8.82 0.89 26.08
N ASP A 393 7.54 0.88 26.44
CA ASP A 393 6.70 -0.31 26.30
C ASP A 393 6.46 -0.67 24.82
N ILE A 394 6.37 0.32 23.94
CA ILE A 394 6.26 0.12 22.48
C ILE A 394 7.53 -0.54 21.94
N ALA A 395 8.70 -0.11 22.40
CA ALA A 395 9.97 -0.69 21.98
C ALA A 395 10.10 -2.16 22.42
N ILE A 396 9.71 -2.48 23.67
CA ILE A 396 9.68 -3.85 24.18
C ILE A 396 8.69 -4.69 23.38
N TRP A 397 7.46 -4.22 23.20
CA TRP A 397 6.44 -4.93 22.41
C TRP A 397 6.93 -5.18 20.98
N ALA A 398 7.54 -4.19 20.33
CA ALA A 398 8.01 -4.32 18.97
C ALA A 398 9.12 -5.37 18.84
N LYS A 399 10.13 -5.31 19.71
CA LYS A 399 11.21 -6.31 19.73
C LYS A 399 10.69 -7.70 20.06
N MET A 400 9.84 -7.83 21.06
CA MET A 400 9.21 -9.11 21.40
C MET A 400 8.40 -9.67 20.21
N THR A 401 7.67 -8.80 19.50
CA THR A 401 6.92 -9.15 18.27
C THR A 401 7.85 -9.64 17.18
N MET A 402 8.93 -8.93 16.85
CA MET A 402 9.81 -9.37 15.77
C MET A 402 10.57 -10.65 16.12
N GLU A 403 11.19 -10.73 17.29
CA GLU A 403 12.04 -11.86 17.67
C GLU A 403 11.24 -13.16 17.86
N SER A 404 10.04 -13.09 18.45
CA SER A 404 9.21 -14.30 18.66
C SER A 404 8.64 -14.88 17.37
N HIS A 405 8.51 -14.06 16.33
CA HIS A 405 8.02 -14.47 15.02
C HIS A 405 9.14 -14.85 14.06
N ALA A 406 10.37 -14.42 14.33
CA ALA A 406 11.56 -14.81 13.58
C ALA A 406 12.05 -16.22 13.97
N ILE A 407 13.02 -16.73 13.22
CA ILE A 407 13.78 -17.91 13.61
C ILE A 407 14.66 -17.53 14.81
N PRO A 408 14.69 -18.32 15.90
CA PRO A 408 15.52 -18.02 17.08
C PRO A 408 16.98 -17.75 16.72
N SER A 409 17.58 -16.74 17.33
CA SER A 409 18.97 -16.36 17.09
C SER A 409 19.61 -15.83 18.37
N GLN A 410 20.87 -16.18 18.61
CA GLN A 410 21.59 -15.76 19.80
C GLN A 410 21.63 -14.23 19.96
N SER A 411 21.84 -13.50 18.86
CA SER A 411 21.89 -12.03 18.90
C SER A 411 20.52 -11.41 19.26
N GLY A 412 19.42 -11.95 18.72
CA GLY A 412 18.07 -11.51 19.08
C GLY A 412 17.76 -11.78 20.54
N ASP A 413 18.13 -12.97 21.02
CA ASP A 413 17.93 -13.40 22.39
C ASP A 413 18.73 -12.54 23.38
N GLU A 414 20.01 -12.27 23.10
CA GLU A 414 20.86 -11.42 23.94
C GLU A 414 20.32 -9.99 24.03
N HIS A 415 19.86 -9.42 22.91
CA HIS A 415 19.27 -8.09 22.88
C HIS A 415 17.98 -8.05 23.70
N MET A 416 17.04 -8.98 23.45
CA MET A 416 15.78 -9.02 24.18
C MET A 416 15.98 -9.27 25.69
N SER A 417 16.92 -10.13 26.05
CA SER A 417 17.35 -10.36 27.44
C SER A 417 17.92 -9.09 28.08
N GLY A 418 18.68 -8.30 27.33
CA GLY A 418 19.17 -6.99 27.77
C GLY A 418 18.03 -6.02 28.09
N LEU A 419 17.03 -5.94 27.21
CA LEU A 419 15.85 -5.07 27.39
C LEU A 419 14.98 -5.50 28.57
N MET A 420 14.78 -6.81 28.77
CA MET A 420 14.03 -7.32 29.93
C MET A 420 14.72 -6.97 31.24
N ARG A 421 16.06 -7.12 31.30
CA ARG A 421 16.85 -6.75 32.48
C ARG A 421 16.79 -5.25 32.78
N SER A 422 16.90 -4.38 31.77
CA SER A 422 16.88 -2.93 31.97
C SER A 422 15.52 -2.40 32.43
N THR A 423 14.43 -3.08 32.05
CA THR A 423 13.05 -2.66 32.33
C THR A 423 12.45 -3.35 33.55
N GLY A 424 13.17 -4.32 34.14
CA GLY A 424 12.74 -5.03 35.34
C GLY A 424 11.66 -6.09 35.09
N ILE A 425 11.40 -6.46 33.84
CA ILE A 425 10.48 -7.55 33.49
C ILE A 425 11.17 -8.88 33.81
N ARG A 426 10.67 -9.59 34.82
CA ARG A 426 11.22 -10.84 35.35
C ARG A 426 10.24 -12.01 35.30
N THR A 427 8.94 -11.74 35.16
CA THR A 427 7.91 -12.77 35.13
C THR A 427 7.09 -12.71 33.85
N TRP A 428 6.55 -13.85 33.44
CA TRP A 428 5.66 -13.90 32.27
C TRP A 428 4.45 -13.01 32.47
N ASP A 429 3.87 -12.94 33.68
CA ASP A 429 2.71 -12.10 33.95
C ASP A 429 2.98 -10.61 33.69
N GLN A 430 4.20 -10.14 33.97
CA GLN A 430 4.61 -8.77 33.64
C GLN A 430 4.71 -8.55 32.13
N MET A 431 5.27 -9.52 31.41
CA MET A 431 5.36 -9.46 29.95
C MET A 431 3.97 -9.54 29.28
N ASP A 432 3.14 -10.49 29.68
CA ASP A 432 1.77 -10.67 29.15
C ASP A 432 0.92 -9.42 29.40
N ALA A 433 1.00 -8.82 30.59
CA ALA A 433 0.32 -7.56 30.90
C ALA A 433 0.81 -6.40 30.00
N LEU A 434 2.09 -6.36 29.62
CA LEU A 434 2.62 -5.39 28.67
C LEU A 434 2.09 -5.67 27.26
N LEU A 435 2.16 -6.91 26.79
CA LEU A 435 1.75 -7.29 25.44
C LEU A 435 0.26 -7.06 25.21
N ARG A 436 -0.61 -7.35 26.19
CA ARG A 436 -2.06 -7.13 26.11
C ARG A 436 -2.46 -5.65 25.98
N ARG A 437 -1.59 -4.71 26.34
CA ARG A 437 -1.81 -3.27 26.09
C ARG A 437 -1.59 -2.89 24.63
N HIS A 438 -0.97 -3.74 23.82
CA HIS A 438 -0.61 -3.49 22.43
C HIS A 438 -1.35 -4.48 21.50
N VAL A 439 -0.84 -4.70 20.29
CA VAL A 439 -1.41 -5.73 19.40
C VAL A 439 -1.03 -7.11 19.93
N TYR A 440 -2.01 -7.81 20.47
CA TYR A 440 -1.88 -9.16 21.02
C TYR A 440 -3.08 -10.02 20.58
N ARG A 441 -2.79 -11.07 19.79
CA ARG A 441 -3.76 -12.06 19.30
C ARG A 441 -3.46 -13.39 19.98
N GLU A 442 -4.02 -13.58 21.17
CA GLU A 442 -3.65 -14.69 22.05
C GLU A 442 -3.68 -16.03 21.31
N GLU A 443 -4.72 -16.25 20.51
CA GLU A 443 -4.94 -17.45 19.71
C GLU A 443 -3.90 -17.69 18.61
N LEU A 444 -3.22 -16.65 18.12
CA LEU A 444 -2.22 -16.76 17.04
C LEU A 444 -0.77 -16.72 17.55
N VAL A 445 -0.51 -15.92 18.59
CA VAL A 445 0.86 -15.50 18.92
C VAL A 445 1.29 -15.79 20.37
N ALA A 446 0.37 -16.15 21.28
CA ALA A 446 0.70 -16.35 22.69
C ALA A 446 1.78 -17.43 22.90
N GLN A 447 1.70 -18.54 22.18
CA GLN A 447 2.68 -19.61 22.30
C GLN A 447 4.08 -19.18 21.83
N LYS A 448 4.16 -18.38 20.76
CA LYS A 448 5.44 -17.85 20.24
C LYS A 448 6.07 -16.90 21.25
N TYR A 449 5.28 -15.98 21.80
CA TYR A 449 5.75 -15.08 22.84
C TYR A 449 6.21 -15.82 24.10
N ARG A 450 5.42 -16.79 24.56
CA ARG A 450 5.75 -17.54 25.76
C ARG A 450 7.05 -18.33 25.60
N ARG A 451 7.21 -19.02 24.46
CA ARG A 451 8.43 -19.78 24.14
C ARG A 451 9.66 -18.90 24.14
N LEU A 452 9.61 -17.73 23.50
CA LEU A 452 10.73 -16.79 23.54
C LEU A 452 11.00 -16.34 24.97
N PHE A 453 9.99 -15.89 25.71
CA PHE A 453 10.16 -15.43 27.09
C PHE A 453 10.83 -16.48 27.99
N ASP A 454 10.34 -17.72 27.94
CA ASP A 454 10.90 -18.81 28.74
C ASP A 454 12.36 -19.10 28.35
N ALA A 455 12.76 -18.88 27.09
CA ALA A 455 14.15 -19.05 26.65
C ALA A 455 15.10 -17.93 27.12
N LEU A 456 14.59 -16.77 27.54
CA LEU A 456 15.39 -15.60 27.92
C LEU A 456 15.55 -15.43 29.45
N VAL A 457 14.72 -16.10 30.24
CA VAL A 457 14.70 -15.97 31.71
C VAL A 457 15.58 -17.00 32.41
N TYR A 458 16.04 -18.03 31.68
CA TYR A 458 17.04 -19.01 32.11
C TYR A 458 18.36 -18.80 31.37
#